data_AF-A0A8J6YZT5-F1
#
_entry.id   AF-A0A8J6YZT5-F1
#
_cell.length_a   1.000
_cell.length_b   1.000
_cell.length_c   1.000
_cell.angle_alpha   90.00
_cell.angle_beta   90.00
_cell.angle_gamma   90.00
#
_symmetry.space_group_name_H-M   'P 1'
#
loop_
_entity.id
_entity.type
_entity.pdbx_description
1 polymer ?
#
loop_
_entity_poly.entity_id
_entity_poly.type
_entity_poly.pdbx_seq_one_letter_code
_entity_poly.pdbx_strand_id
1 'polypeptide(L)'
;MNNSRSTEGGSQSEAGPAGREDGEPTPEVIAGKSAPRRAARDGRGEDKGREDDGKGGGGNARPGDRQRRREGDAKAEPGKPGGKGGNRQQQGRGQRQGKGGGAGVPVPVEAHPVPARKPDAKLPGSPKAGGGGAGRQPPLSRVQMGPVPRARMRHRHRYLFYTFLLMVILPAAVVFYYLFEHAQDRYASNTAFFVHREDTTPSVETVFGLSSLGGSSTTPDADVLYQFIQSQRMVELADEALDLRALYSPPHDVDPVFALAPDASLEDLIDYWGRIVTIVYEADSGLINVEVKAFSAEDAQRVAQEILAESAQLINDLSRISEDDAIAESKQDLDLAEERLKTARIALAEFRGSSQFVDPATVVAGQEGVISALESRLAEEMIARDALVGTTTRADDPRLERADRMIQAIRDRISEERANVGSDQAPAVGRYEELLVDRQFAEQAYTAALGAHDAAIAEARRKSRYLAVHIKPTLAASSVYPQRITLGLICTAFLFALWGLCMLIIMSIRDRR
;
A
#
# COMPACT_ATOMS: atom_id res chain seq x y z
N MET A 1 71.91 3.37 13.58
CA MET A 1 71.95 4.84 13.75
C MET A 1 70.71 5.21 14.56
N ASN A 2 70.75 5.67 15.82
CA ASN A 2 71.52 6.75 16.48
C ASN A 2 70.80 8.11 16.45
N ASN A 3 70.30 8.53 17.62
CA ASN A 3 70.02 9.91 18.09
C ASN A 3 69.06 10.82 17.28
N SER A 4 68.49 11.90 17.82
CA SER A 4 68.07 12.30 19.19
C SER A 4 67.54 13.74 19.11
N ARG A 5 66.50 14.09 19.87
CA ARG A 5 66.46 15.38 20.61
C ARG A 5 65.29 15.49 21.59
N SER A 6 65.65 15.71 22.85
CA SER A 6 64.81 16.28 23.91
C SER A 6 64.94 17.80 23.93
N THR A 7 64.02 18.49 24.62
CA THR A 7 64.21 19.68 25.52
C THR A 7 62.80 20.08 26.01
N GLU A 8 62.48 19.92 27.31
CA GLU A 8 62.59 20.94 28.40
C GLU A 8 61.62 22.13 28.23
N GLY A 9 60.86 22.60 29.23
CA GLY A 9 60.59 22.21 30.64
C GLY A 9 59.18 22.73 31.03
N GLY A 10 58.73 22.90 32.28
CA GLY A 10 59.32 22.72 33.62
C GLY A 10 58.64 23.69 34.63
N SER A 11 58.37 23.25 35.87
CA SER A 11 57.77 24.00 37.02
C SER A 11 56.34 24.57 36.85
N GLN A 12 55.34 24.39 37.73
CA GLN A 12 55.16 24.31 39.20
C GLN A 12 54.65 25.61 39.86
N SER A 13 53.65 25.46 40.75
CA SER A 13 53.18 26.29 41.89
C SER A 13 51.66 26.51 41.78
N GLU A 14 50.77 25.81 42.50
CA GLU A 14 50.59 25.62 43.95
C GLU A 14 49.93 26.82 44.67
N ALA A 15 48.66 26.68 45.08
CA ALA A 15 48.04 27.18 46.33
C ALA A 15 46.49 27.26 46.23
N GLY A 16 45.76 26.68 47.20
CA GLY A 16 44.36 27.04 47.52
C GLY A 16 44.32 27.88 48.82
N PRO A 17 43.26 27.85 49.66
CA PRO A 17 41.92 27.27 49.50
C PRO A 17 40.78 28.21 50.01
N ALA A 18 39.61 27.63 50.35
CA ALA A 18 38.40 28.19 51.00
C ALA A 18 37.43 29.01 50.11
N GLY A 19 36.09 28.89 50.26
CA GLY A 19 35.27 27.96 51.06
C GLY A 19 33.80 28.42 51.15
N ARG A 20 32.84 27.50 51.41
CA ARG A 20 31.43 27.66 51.91
C ARG A 20 30.57 28.77 51.25
N GLU A 21 29.36 28.58 50.73
CA GLU A 21 28.10 27.95 51.23
C GLU A 21 27.04 28.26 50.12
N ASP A 22 25.86 27.64 49.94
CA ASP A 22 25.15 26.48 50.52
C ASP A 22 24.03 26.04 49.53
N GLY A 23 23.20 25.02 49.84
CA GLY A 23 21.82 24.92 49.33
C GLY A 23 21.44 23.72 48.45
N GLU A 24 21.25 22.54 49.05
CA GLU A 24 20.38 21.50 48.48
C GLU A 24 18.89 21.76 48.86
N PRO A 25 17.94 21.44 47.97
CA PRO A 25 16.55 21.17 48.36
C PRO A 25 16.20 19.68 48.15
N THR A 26 15.98 18.96 49.26
CA THR A 26 15.29 17.65 49.25
C THR A 26 13.76 17.83 49.23
N PRO A 27 12.99 16.84 48.73
CA PRO A 27 11.55 17.01 48.49
C PRO A 27 10.71 16.94 49.77
N GLU A 28 9.65 17.75 49.80
CA GLU A 28 8.75 17.91 50.94
C GLU A 28 7.75 16.75 51.09
N VAL A 29 7.52 16.31 52.33
CA VAL A 29 6.59 15.24 52.68
C VAL A 29 5.26 15.84 53.14
N ILE A 30 4.16 15.52 52.44
CA ILE A 30 2.80 15.77 52.94
C ILE A 30 2.08 14.44 53.17
N ALA A 31 1.76 14.16 54.44
CA ALA A 31 0.96 13.01 54.86
C ALA A 31 -0.35 13.49 55.50
N GLY A 32 -1.50 12.98 55.04
CA GLY A 32 -2.80 13.40 55.57
C GLY A 32 -4.00 12.54 55.14
N LYS A 33 -4.29 11.49 55.93
CA LYS A 33 -5.60 10.83 56.16
C LYS A 33 -6.72 11.06 55.11
N SER A 34 -7.39 10.02 54.61
CA SER A 34 -8.27 9.16 55.42
C SER A 34 -8.74 7.91 54.66
N ALA A 35 -8.95 6.80 55.38
CA ALA A 35 -9.68 5.62 54.89
C ALA A 35 -11.00 5.44 55.65
N PRO A 36 -11.93 4.62 55.14
CA PRO A 36 -12.51 3.62 56.04
C PRO A 36 -12.70 2.20 55.46
N ARG A 37 -12.28 1.21 56.26
CA ARG A 37 -12.89 -0.10 56.57
C ARG A 37 -13.63 -0.87 55.44
N ARG A 38 -13.11 -2.04 55.03
CA ARG A 38 -13.29 -3.39 55.65
C ARG A 38 -14.73 -3.94 55.64
N ALA A 39 -14.93 -5.02 54.88
CA ALA A 39 -15.80 -6.15 55.22
C ALA A 39 -15.02 -7.46 54.93
N ALA A 40 -15.30 -8.54 55.67
CA ALA A 40 -14.52 -9.79 55.61
C ALA A 40 -15.40 -11.04 55.75
N ARG A 41 -15.06 -12.11 55.02
CA ARG A 41 -15.46 -13.52 55.22
C ARG A 41 -14.61 -14.37 54.25
N ASP A 42 -13.82 -15.41 54.57
CA ASP A 42 -13.75 -16.46 55.62
C ASP A 42 -14.34 -17.83 55.18
N GLY A 43 -13.61 -18.92 55.52
CA GLY A 43 -13.77 -20.32 55.04
C GLY A 43 -12.87 -20.65 53.82
N ARG A 44 -11.88 -21.56 53.80
CA ARG A 44 -11.43 -22.75 54.59
C ARG A 44 -12.21 -24.06 54.35
N GLY A 45 -11.50 -25.11 53.87
CA GLY A 45 -11.92 -26.53 53.76
C GLY A 45 -11.37 -27.19 52.47
N GLU A 46 -10.31 -28.01 52.52
CA GLU A 46 -10.32 -29.51 52.56
C GLU A 46 -10.85 -30.14 51.25
N ASP A 47 -10.01 -30.70 50.38
CA ASP A 47 -9.32 -32.01 50.44
C ASP A 47 -10.23 -33.25 50.56
N LYS A 48 -10.31 -34.04 49.46
CA LYS A 48 -10.32 -35.51 49.41
C LYS A 48 -10.40 -36.03 47.97
N GLY A 49 -9.63 -37.07 47.66
CA GLY A 49 -9.67 -37.78 46.37
C GLY A 49 -10.42 -39.11 46.40
N ARG A 50 -10.60 -39.69 45.21
CA ARG A 50 -10.80 -41.12 44.82
C ARG A 50 -10.97 -41.13 43.28
N GLU A 51 -10.24 -41.93 42.49
CA GLU A 51 -10.36 -43.39 42.32
C GLU A 51 -11.79 -43.85 42.01
N ASP A 52 -12.09 -44.12 40.72
CA ASP A 52 -12.06 -45.51 40.23
C ASP A 52 -12.23 -45.64 38.69
N ASP A 53 -11.44 -46.58 38.13
CA ASP A 53 -11.67 -47.52 37.03
C ASP A 53 -12.54 -47.22 35.77
N GLY A 54 -11.99 -47.57 34.60
CA GLY A 54 -12.78 -47.75 33.36
C GLY A 54 -12.00 -48.08 32.07
N LYS A 55 -11.61 -49.35 31.88
CA LYS A 55 -11.08 -49.98 30.63
C LYS A 55 -11.74 -49.49 29.31
N GLY A 56 -11.08 -49.51 28.14
CA GLY A 56 -9.72 -49.98 27.79
C GLY A 56 -9.61 -50.44 26.32
N GLY A 57 -8.40 -50.84 25.88
CA GLY A 57 -8.10 -51.41 24.56
C GLY A 57 -7.81 -50.35 23.46
N GLY A 58 -6.79 -50.44 22.61
CA GLY A 58 -5.77 -51.49 22.42
C GLY A 58 -5.68 -51.90 20.94
N GLY A 59 -4.62 -51.49 20.24
CA GLY A 59 -4.45 -51.83 18.81
C GLY A 59 -3.29 -51.10 18.13
N ASN A 60 -2.10 -51.69 18.15
CA ASN A 60 -0.91 -51.20 17.43
C ASN A 60 -0.77 -51.95 16.09
N ALA A 61 -0.51 -51.24 14.98
CA ALA A 61 -0.08 -51.84 13.72
C ALA A 61 0.77 -50.87 12.88
N ARG A 62 1.95 -51.34 12.45
CA ARG A 62 2.87 -50.66 11.50
C ARG A 62 2.82 -51.37 10.12
N PRO A 63 3.42 -50.80 9.05
CA PRO A 63 2.90 -50.92 7.69
C PRO A 63 3.41 -52.15 6.90
N GLY A 64 2.79 -52.40 5.74
CA GLY A 64 3.23 -53.41 4.77
C GLY A 64 3.07 -52.96 3.32
N ASP A 65 4.08 -53.25 2.50
CA ASP A 65 4.20 -52.92 1.07
C ASP A 65 3.12 -53.53 0.16
N ARG A 66 2.87 -52.87 -1.00
CA ARG A 66 2.51 -53.55 -2.26
C ARG A 66 2.75 -52.72 -3.55
N GLN A 67 4.01 -52.65 -3.95
CA GLN A 67 4.51 -53.21 -5.22
C GLN A 67 3.78 -52.89 -6.57
N ARG A 68 4.39 -51.95 -7.33
CA ARG A 68 4.76 -52.00 -8.77
C ARG A 68 3.90 -52.75 -9.81
N ARG A 69 3.53 -52.03 -10.89
CA ARG A 69 3.75 -52.38 -12.32
C ARG A 69 4.03 -51.06 -13.09
N ARG A 70 5.16 -50.91 -13.83
CA ARG A 70 5.42 -51.32 -15.25
C ARG A 70 4.49 -50.58 -16.24
N GLU A 71 4.89 -50.02 -17.38
CA GLU A 71 6.13 -49.79 -18.16
C GLU A 71 5.85 -48.51 -19.01
N GLY A 72 6.75 -47.80 -19.71
CA GLY A 72 8.16 -47.95 -20.05
C GLY A 72 8.63 -46.74 -20.89
N ASP A 73 9.85 -46.76 -21.40
CA ASP A 73 10.53 -45.63 -22.06
C ASP A 73 9.93 -45.16 -23.40
N ALA A 74 10.11 -43.88 -23.76
CA ALA A 74 10.85 -43.49 -24.98
C ALA A 74 11.00 -41.97 -25.19
N LYS A 75 12.24 -41.61 -25.50
CA LYS A 75 12.80 -40.33 -25.96
C LYS A 75 12.35 -39.96 -27.39
N ALA A 76 11.88 -38.74 -27.66
CA ALA A 76 12.10 -38.00 -28.93
C ALA A 76 11.45 -36.59 -28.97
N GLU A 77 12.26 -35.57 -29.27
CA GLU A 77 11.87 -34.31 -29.94
C GLU A 77 12.26 -34.41 -31.44
N PRO A 78 11.93 -33.46 -32.34
CA PRO A 78 10.85 -32.44 -32.31
C PRO A 78 10.05 -32.36 -33.65
N GLY A 79 8.93 -31.62 -33.71
CA GLY A 79 8.26 -31.34 -35.00
C GLY A 79 7.05 -30.37 -34.97
N LYS A 80 7.07 -29.32 -35.81
CA LYS A 80 5.95 -28.38 -36.10
C LYS A 80 4.94 -29.01 -37.09
N PRO A 81 3.64 -28.63 -37.09
CA PRO A 81 3.11 -27.45 -37.82
C PRO A 81 1.94 -26.72 -37.09
N GLY A 82 1.35 -25.59 -37.53
CA GLY A 82 1.65 -24.65 -38.62
C GLY A 82 0.45 -23.71 -38.95
N GLY A 83 0.71 -22.51 -39.49
CA GLY A 83 -0.31 -21.55 -40.00
C GLY A 83 -0.89 -20.57 -38.98
N LYS A 84 -1.29 -19.33 -39.32
CA LYS A 84 -1.31 -18.62 -40.63
C LYS A 84 -1.31 -17.08 -40.42
N GLY A 85 -0.54 -16.36 -41.25
CA GLY A 85 -0.73 -14.92 -41.57
C GLY A 85 -0.32 -13.90 -40.48
N GLY A 86 0.36 -12.78 -40.78
CA GLY A 86 0.99 -12.37 -42.04
C GLY A 86 1.18 -10.86 -42.15
N ASN A 87 2.45 -10.39 -42.20
CA ASN A 87 3.00 -9.21 -42.90
C ASN A 87 2.15 -7.91 -43.07
N ARG A 88 2.70 -6.70 -42.95
CA ARG A 88 4.11 -6.26 -43.04
C ARG A 88 4.19 -4.78 -42.62
N GLN A 89 5.21 -4.38 -41.85
CA GLN A 89 5.78 -3.04 -42.00
C GLN A 89 7.28 -3.04 -41.65
N GLN A 90 8.05 -2.54 -42.62
CA GLN A 90 9.51 -2.48 -42.73
C GLN A 90 9.72 -1.47 -43.88
N GLN A 91 10.67 -0.54 -43.91
CA GLN A 91 11.85 -0.22 -43.09
C GLN A 91 11.76 1.30 -42.72
N GLY A 92 12.45 1.86 -41.72
CA GLY A 92 13.89 2.14 -41.69
C GLY A 92 14.28 3.33 -42.60
N ARG A 93 15.29 4.17 -42.30
CA ARG A 93 16.12 4.36 -41.10
C ARG A 93 16.95 5.65 -41.29
N GLY A 94 17.19 6.41 -40.21
CA GLY A 94 18.24 7.43 -40.09
C GLY A 94 17.93 8.83 -40.64
N GLN A 95 18.67 9.89 -40.30
CA GLN A 95 19.51 10.20 -39.14
C GLN A 95 20.06 11.64 -39.36
N ARG A 96 20.03 12.46 -38.30
CA ARG A 96 21.02 13.51 -37.94
C ARG A 96 21.13 14.86 -38.68
N GLN A 97 21.35 15.89 -37.84
CA GLN A 97 21.94 17.23 -38.05
C GLN A 97 21.13 18.23 -38.91
N GLY A 98 20.97 19.51 -38.52
CA GLY A 98 21.27 20.17 -37.24
C GLY A 98 21.27 21.71 -37.33
N LYS A 99 21.23 22.38 -36.16
CA LYS A 99 21.70 23.76 -35.87
C LYS A 99 21.01 24.95 -36.59
N GLY A 100 20.48 25.89 -35.80
CA GLY A 100 20.08 27.24 -36.24
C GLY A 100 18.89 27.79 -35.45
N GLY A 101 19.01 28.98 -34.85
CA GLY A 101 17.93 29.63 -34.08
C GLY A 101 17.41 30.89 -34.76
N GLY A 102 16.37 31.51 -34.18
CA GLY A 102 15.85 32.80 -34.65
C GLY A 102 14.37 33.01 -34.33
N ALA A 103 14.08 34.10 -33.64
CA ALA A 103 12.74 34.54 -33.20
C ALA A 103 11.71 34.76 -34.33
N GLY A 104 10.41 34.71 -33.99
CA GLY A 104 9.32 35.20 -34.85
C GLY A 104 7.92 34.84 -34.35
N VAL A 105 7.02 35.83 -34.30
CA VAL A 105 5.61 35.72 -33.83
C VAL A 105 4.66 35.38 -35.03
N PRO A 106 3.32 35.38 -34.87
CA PRO A 106 2.45 34.21 -34.88
C PRO A 106 1.86 33.85 -36.27
N VAL A 107 1.21 32.67 -36.34
CA VAL A 107 0.48 32.16 -37.52
C VAL A 107 -1.03 32.45 -37.41
N PRO A 108 -1.67 33.09 -38.42
CA PRO A 108 -3.11 33.06 -38.61
C PRO A 108 -3.54 31.97 -39.62
N VAL A 109 -4.80 31.55 -39.51
CA VAL A 109 -5.39 30.40 -40.24
C VAL A 109 -5.56 30.68 -41.75
N GLU A 110 -5.21 29.69 -42.56
CA GLU A 110 -5.33 29.72 -44.03
C GLU A 110 -6.72 29.27 -44.50
N ALA A 111 -7.31 30.00 -45.45
CA ALA A 111 -8.55 29.63 -46.14
C ALA A 111 -8.25 29.47 -47.64
N HIS A 112 -8.69 28.37 -48.24
CA HIS A 112 -8.48 28.09 -49.67
C HIS A 112 -9.69 28.48 -50.55
N PRO A 113 -9.48 28.79 -51.85
CA PRO A 113 -10.34 29.71 -52.58
C PRO A 113 -11.11 29.08 -53.76
N VAL A 114 -12.07 29.85 -54.30
CA VAL A 114 -12.80 29.56 -55.54
C VAL A 114 -11.95 29.90 -56.77
N PRO A 115 -11.89 29.05 -57.82
CA PRO A 115 -11.22 29.38 -59.08
C PRO A 115 -12.10 30.21 -60.02
N ALA A 116 -11.47 31.09 -60.82
CA ALA A 116 -12.14 31.99 -61.76
C ALA A 116 -11.57 31.89 -63.18
N ARG A 117 -12.41 32.06 -64.22
CA ARG A 117 -12.02 32.56 -65.56
C ARG A 117 -13.29 33.01 -66.32
N LYS A 118 -13.51 34.27 -66.77
CA LYS A 118 -12.78 35.25 -67.65
C LYS A 118 -13.33 35.25 -69.11
N PRO A 119 -13.16 36.34 -69.91
CA PRO A 119 -14.33 37.12 -70.36
C PRO A 119 -14.27 37.56 -71.86
N ASP A 120 -14.91 38.71 -72.16
CA ASP A 120 -14.61 39.69 -73.24
C ASP A 120 -15.29 39.56 -74.63
N ALA A 121 -16.21 40.50 -74.91
CA ALA A 121 -16.23 41.45 -76.06
C ALA A 121 -17.58 42.23 -76.07
N LYS A 122 -17.69 43.47 -75.58
CA LYS A 122 -17.25 44.79 -76.11
C LYS A 122 -18.31 45.51 -77.00
N LEU A 123 -19.01 46.45 -76.34
CA LEU A 123 -19.55 47.78 -76.76
C LEU A 123 -19.40 48.18 -78.25
N PRO A 124 -20.40 48.85 -78.88
CA PRO A 124 -20.66 50.27 -78.54
C PRO A 124 -22.09 50.85 -78.73
N GLY A 125 -22.29 52.07 -78.20
CA GLY A 125 -23.01 53.15 -78.91
C GLY A 125 -24.51 53.36 -78.62
N SER A 126 -24.85 54.42 -77.88
CA SER A 126 -26.19 55.04 -77.93
C SER A 126 -26.30 55.95 -79.17
N PRO A 127 -27.49 56.03 -79.79
CA PRO A 127 -28.20 57.31 -79.78
C PRO A 127 -29.73 57.18 -79.57
N LYS A 128 -30.41 58.33 -79.49
CA LYS A 128 -31.80 58.48 -79.05
C LYS A 128 -32.68 58.98 -80.20
N ALA A 129 -33.95 58.54 -80.19
CA ALA A 129 -35.11 59.03 -80.95
C ALA A 129 -35.17 58.73 -82.47
N GLY A 130 -36.36 58.32 -82.91
CA GLY A 130 -36.72 58.00 -84.31
C GLY A 130 -37.78 56.89 -84.32
N GLY A 131 -39.04 57.22 -84.62
CA GLY A 131 -40.16 56.27 -84.53
C GLY A 131 -40.43 55.50 -85.82
N GLY A 132 -41.08 54.35 -85.70
CA GLY A 132 -41.67 53.61 -86.83
C GLY A 132 -41.78 52.10 -86.61
N GLY A 133 -42.87 51.49 -87.09
CA GLY A 133 -42.94 50.03 -87.33
C GLY A 133 -43.52 49.18 -86.21
N ALA A 134 -44.78 48.76 -86.39
CA ALA A 134 -45.52 47.87 -85.51
C ALA A 134 -44.85 46.49 -85.29
N GLY A 135 -44.84 46.03 -84.03
CA GLY A 135 -44.52 44.65 -83.66
C GLY A 135 -45.19 44.28 -82.33
N ARG A 136 -46.28 43.50 -82.38
CA ARG A 136 -47.02 43.07 -81.18
C ARG A 136 -46.20 42.07 -80.36
N GLN A 137 -45.90 42.42 -79.10
CA GLN A 137 -45.53 41.46 -78.05
C GLN A 137 -46.40 41.74 -76.81
N PRO A 138 -46.87 40.71 -76.09
CA PRO A 138 -47.76 40.89 -74.94
C PRO A 138 -47.02 41.52 -73.74
N PRO A 139 -47.68 42.37 -72.93
CA PRO A 139 -47.04 43.01 -71.79
C PRO A 139 -46.72 42.00 -70.68
N LEU A 140 -45.49 42.02 -70.18
CA LEU A 140 -45.12 41.35 -68.94
C LEU A 140 -45.94 41.95 -67.79
N SER A 141 -46.77 41.12 -67.17
CA SER A 141 -47.58 41.48 -66.01
C SER A 141 -46.67 41.81 -64.81
N ARG A 142 -46.53 43.10 -64.52
CA ARG A 142 -45.86 43.61 -63.32
C ARG A 142 -46.62 43.12 -62.08
N VAL A 143 -46.15 42.04 -61.46
CA VAL A 143 -46.68 41.52 -60.19
C VAL A 143 -46.47 42.58 -59.10
N GLN A 144 -47.53 43.30 -58.76
CA GLN A 144 -47.55 44.18 -57.60
C GLN A 144 -47.63 43.31 -56.35
N MET A 145 -46.53 43.25 -55.58
CA MET A 145 -46.56 42.69 -54.23
C MET A 145 -47.38 43.62 -53.34
N GLY A 146 -48.60 43.20 -52.98
CA GLY A 146 -49.43 43.93 -52.03
C GLY A 146 -48.81 43.99 -50.63
N PRO A 147 -49.20 44.96 -49.80
CA PRO A 147 -48.65 45.12 -48.45
C PRO A 147 -48.93 43.88 -47.60
N VAL A 148 -47.88 43.36 -46.95
CA VAL A 148 -47.96 42.16 -46.10
C VAL A 148 -48.97 42.40 -44.97
N PRO A 149 -50.01 41.55 -44.79
CA PRO A 149 -51.04 41.81 -43.79
C PRO A 149 -50.46 41.69 -42.37
N ARG A 150 -50.79 42.67 -41.51
CA ARG A 150 -50.38 42.67 -40.09
C ARG A 150 -50.72 41.34 -39.43
N ALA A 151 -49.73 40.70 -38.81
CA ALA A 151 -49.84 39.37 -38.22
C ALA A 151 -50.94 39.34 -37.14
N ARG A 152 -52.07 38.68 -37.43
CA ARG A 152 -53.16 38.48 -36.48
C ARG A 152 -52.90 37.24 -35.63
N MET A 153 -52.97 37.41 -34.31
CA MET A 153 -52.71 36.35 -33.32
C MET A 153 -53.74 35.21 -33.46
N ARG A 154 -53.37 34.13 -34.15
CA ARG A 154 -54.22 32.93 -34.34
C ARG A 154 -54.32 32.14 -33.03
N HIS A 155 -55.43 31.41 -32.83
CA HIS A 155 -55.68 30.59 -31.63
C HIS A 155 -54.53 29.61 -31.27
N ARG A 156 -53.75 29.15 -32.27
CA ARG A 156 -52.56 28.31 -32.07
C ARG A 156 -51.47 29.00 -31.21
N HIS A 157 -51.24 30.29 -31.40
CA HIS A 157 -50.26 31.05 -30.60
C HIS A 157 -50.75 31.30 -29.17
N ARG A 158 -52.06 31.48 -28.98
CA ARG A 158 -52.67 31.55 -27.65
C ARG A 158 -52.48 30.26 -26.85
N TYR A 159 -52.73 29.10 -27.46
CA TYR A 159 -52.51 27.80 -26.80
C TYR A 159 -51.05 27.60 -26.39
N LEU A 160 -50.12 27.94 -27.29
CA LEU A 160 -48.68 27.84 -27.06
C LEU A 160 -48.21 28.82 -25.96
N PHE A 161 -48.79 30.02 -25.90
CA PHE A 161 -48.56 30.99 -24.81
C PHE A 161 -49.13 30.52 -23.46
N TYR A 162 -50.36 30.01 -23.41
CA TYR A 162 -50.96 29.53 -22.15
C TYR A 162 -50.24 28.31 -21.58
N THR A 163 -49.84 27.36 -22.43
CA THR A 163 -49.04 26.21 -22.01
C THR A 163 -47.64 26.63 -21.54
N PHE A 164 -47.00 27.60 -22.20
CA PHE A 164 -45.73 28.19 -21.75
C PHE A 164 -45.87 28.87 -20.38
N LEU A 165 -46.90 29.71 -20.21
CA LEU A 165 -47.18 30.41 -18.95
C LEU A 165 -47.41 29.42 -17.80
N LEU A 166 -48.23 28.39 -18.02
CA LEU A 166 -48.65 27.46 -16.97
C LEU A 166 -47.59 26.39 -16.65
N MET A 167 -46.76 26.00 -17.62
CA MET A 167 -45.75 24.93 -17.45
C MET A 167 -44.34 25.46 -17.16
N VAL A 168 -44.02 26.70 -17.54
CA VAL A 168 -42.69 27.30 -17.33
C VAL A 168 -42.76 28.47 -16.35
N ILE A 169 -43.52 29.52 -16.66
CA ILE A 169 -43.50 30.76 -15.87
C ILE A 169 -44.09 30.54 -14.47
N LEU A 170 -45.23 29.87 -14.35
CA LEU A 170 -45.90 29.67 -13.06
C LEU A 170 -45.07 28.78 -12.11
N PRO A 171 -44.55 27.60 -12.52
CA PRO A 171 -43.68 26.80 -11.66
C PRO A 171 -42.35 27.50 -11.36
N ALA A 172 -41.76 28.23 -12.31
CA ALA A 172 -40.57 29.04 -12.05
C ALA A 172 -40.84 30.13 -11.00
N ALA A 173 -41.97 30.83 -11.08
CA ALA A 173 -42.36 31.83 -10.08
C ALA A 173 -42.55 31.22 -8.69
N VAL A 174 -43.10 30.01 -8.58
CA VAL A 174 -43.19 29.27 -7.31
C VAL A 174 -41.80 28.91 -6.77
N VAL A 175 -40.87 28.44 -7.62
CA VAL A 175 -39.48 28.16 -7.22
C VAL A 175 -38.76 29.43 -6.74
N PHE A 176 -38.91 30.55 -7.45
CA PHE A 176 -38.33 31.83 -7.04
C PHE A 176 -38.96 32.33 -5.72
N TYR A 177 -40.28 32.24 -5.55
CA TYR A 177 -40.96 32.59 -4.31
C TYR A 177 -40.43 31.76 -3.12
N TYR A 178 -40.32 30.44 -3.27
CA TYR A 178 -39.74 29.56 -2.25
C TYR A 178 -38.29 29.94 -1.92
N LEU A 179 -37.44 30.11 -2.94
CA LEU A 179 -36.01 30.41 -2.77
C LEU A 179 -35.74 31.78 -2.17
N PHE A 180 -36.66 32.74 -2.25
CA PHE A 180 -36.49 34.08 -1.67
C PHE A 180 -37.19 34.25 -0.32
N GLU A 181 -38.33 33.58 -0.08
CA GLU A 181 -39.16 33.84 1.11
C GLU A 181 -39.07 32.75 2.18
N HIS A 182 -38.75 31.49 1.82
CA HIS A 182 -38.70 30.36 2.76
C HIS A 182 -37.29 29.77 2.94
N ALA A 183 -36.51 29.67 1.86
CA ALA A 183 -35.19 29.04 1.93
C ALA A 183 -34.23 29.82 2.84
N GLN A 184 -33.68 29.12 3.84
CA GLN A 184 -32.78 29.68 4.84
C GLN A 184 -31.37 29.86 4.28
N ASP A 185 -30.68 30.88 4.80
CA ASP A 185 -29.29 31.15 4.48
C ASP A 185 -28.38 30.08 5.09
N ARG A 186 -27.37 29.68 4.31
CA ARG A 186 -26.43 28.61 4.66
C ARG A 186 -24.99 29.05 4.38
N TYR A 187 -24.15 28.75 5.37
CA TYR A 187 -22.75 29.07 5.45
C TYR A 187 -21.93 27.84 5.07
N ALA A 188 -20.76 28.06 4.45
CA ALA A 188 -19.86 27.00 4.02
C ALA A 188 -18.50 27.12 4.71
N SER A 189 -18.10 26.08 5.43
CA SER A 189 -16.76 25.92 5.99
C SER A 189 -15.93 25.05 5.06
N ASN A 190 -14.74 25.53 4.68
CA ASN A 190 -13.81 24.77 3.85
C ASN A 190 -12.63 24.32 4.70
N THR A 191 -12.19 23.08 4.49
CA THR A 191 -10.96 22.51 5.03
C THR A 191 -10.25 21.72 3.93
N ALA A 192 -8.92 21.74 3.94
CA ALA A 192 -8.12 21.06 2.93
C ALA A 192 -6.92 20.39 3.58
N PHE A 193 -6.70 19.11 3.27
CA PHE A 193 -5.65 18.30 3.86
C PHE A 193 -5.18 17.23 2.89
N PHE A 194 -3.96 16.73 3.12
CA PHE A 194 -3.39 15.61 2.40
C PHE A 194 -2.73 14.66 3.38
N VAL A 195 -2.65 13.37 3.03
CA VAL A 195 -1.92 12.39 3.84
C VAL A 195 -0.45 12.51 3.54
N HIS A 196 0.38 12.82 4.54
CA HIS A 196 1.83 12.81 4.39
C HIS A 196 2.37 11.45 4.83
N ARG A 197 3.20 10.85 3.97
CA ARG A 197 4.01 9.67 4.29
C ARG A 197 5.48 10.05 4.20
N GLU A 198 6.20 9.90 5.30
CA GLU A 198 7.65 10.08 5.35
C GLU A 198 8.37 8.83 4.81
N ASP A 199 8.06 8.41 3.59
CA ASP A 199 8.70 7.26 2.91
C ASP A 199 10.10 7.65 2.39
N THR A 200 11.02 7.97 3.30
CA THR A 200 12.44 8.24 2.98
C THR A 200 13.24 6.94 2.90
N THR A 201 12.77 5.99 2.08
CA THR A 201 13.61 4.89 1.59
C THR A 201 14.14 5.24 0.21
N PRO A 202 15.42 5.65 0.06
CA PRO A 202 16.05 5.71 -1.25
C PRO A 202 16.22 4.27 -1.76
N SER A 203 15.18 3.74 -2.39
CA SER A 203 15.21 2.42 -2.99
C SER A 203 16.31 2.37 -4.04
N VAL A 204 17.03 1.25 -4.11
CA VAL A 204 18.19 1.09 -5.00
C VAL A 204 17.80 1.31 -6.47
N GLU A 205 16.53 1.12 -6.81
CA GLU A 205 15.93 1.43 -8.12
C GLU A 205 16.06 2.91 -8.53
N THR A 206 16.01 3.86 -7.58
CA THR A 206 16.21 5.29 -7.84
C THR A 206 17.64 5.58 -8.29
N VAL A 207 18.63 4.81 -7.81
CA VAL A 207 20.04 4.91 -8.26
C VAL A 207 20.21 4.41 -9.70
N PHE A 208 19.37 3.47 -10.15
CA PHE A 208 19.39 2.93 -11.51
C PHE A 208 18.40 3.61 -12.48
N GLY A 209 17.67 4.64 -12.04
CA GLY A 209 16.83 5.48 -12.90
C GLY A 209 15.61 4.78 -13.54
N LEU A 210 15.24 3.59 -13.06
CA LEU A 210 14.10 2.81 -13.57
C LEU A 210 12.74 3.26 -13.01
N SER A 211 12.75 4.14 -11.99
CA SER A 211 11.57 4.66 -11.30
C SER A 211 10.58 5.43 -12.19
N SER A 212 10.92 5.76 -13.44
CA SER A 212 10.03 6.46 -14.37
C SER A 212 9.05 5.55 -15.14
N LEU A 213 9.07 4.24 -14.91
CA LEU A 213 8.20 3.26 -15.58
C LEU A 213 7.13 2.63 -14.67
N GLY A 214 7.26 2.80 -13.34
CA GLY A 214 6.17 2.55 -12.39
C GLY A 214 5.26 3.78 -12.31
N GLY A 215 3.94 3.59 -12.41
CA GLY A 215 2.99 4.69 -12.48
C GLY A 215 2.93 5.56 -11.21
N SER A 216 2.33 6.75 -11.34
CA SER A 216 2.08 7.68 -10.23
C SER A 216 1.54 6.94 -9.01
N SER A 217 2.20 7.09 -7.87
CA SER A 217 1.82 6.40 -6.63
C SER A 217 0.65 7.12 -5.98
N THR A 218 -0.57 6.85 -6.46
CA THR A 218 -1.80 7.23 -5.75
C THR A 218 -1.73 6.64 -4.35
N THR A 219 -1.68 7.48 -3.32
CA THR A 219 -1.54 7.03 -1.93
C THR A 219 -2.83 6.34 -1.49
N PRO A 220 -2.80 5.02 -1.17
CA PRO A 220 -4.02 4.29 -0.82
C PRO A 220 -4.78 4.92 0.36
N ASP A 221 -4.03 5.49 1.30
CA ASP A 221 -4.54 6.15 2.50
C ASP A 221 -5.46 7.34 2.18
N ALA A 222 -5.24 8.05 1.06
CA ALA A 222 -6.09 9.17 0.65
C ALA A 222 -7.43 8.68 0.06
N ASP A 223 -7.44 7.55 -0.65
CA ASP A 223 -8.67 6.90 -1.12
C ASP A 223 -9.47 6.30 0.04
N VAL A 224 -8.80 5.62 0.99
CA VAL A 224 -9.41 5.17 2.25
C VAL A 224 -10.06 6.34 2.99
N LEU A 225 -9.39 7.49 3.05
CA LEU A 225 -9.92 8.67 3.74
C LEU A 225 -11.10 9.32 3.00
N TYR A 226 -11.04 9.41 1.67
CA TYR A 226 -12.15 9.84 0.82
C TYR A 226 -13.41 8.97 1.02
N GLN A 227 -13.22 7.64 1.07
CA GLN A 227 -14.31 6.69 1.33
C GLN A 227 -14.82 6.78 2.78
N PHE A 228 -13.92 6.96 3.76
CA PHE A 228 -14.28 7.09 5.17
C PHE A 228 -15.18 8.30 5.44
N ILE A 229 -14.87 9.48 4.90
CA ILE A 229 -15.66 10.71 5.14
C ILE A 229 -17.09 10.57 4.54
N GLN A 230 -17.28 9.72 3.52
CA GLN A 230 -18.60 9.39 2.95
C GLN A 230 -19.28 8.18 3.61
N SER A 231 -18.59 7.46 4.50
CA SER A 231 -19.11 6.26 5.12
C SER A 231 -20.12 6.56 6.22
N GLN A 232 -21.06 5.63 6.44
CA GLN A 232 -21.94 5.63 7.60
C GLN A 232 -21.18 5.85 8.91
N ARG A 233 -19.96 5.30 9.04
CA ARG A 233 -19.18 5.41 10.28
C ARG A 233 -18.78 6.84 10.62
N MET A 234 -18.45 7.67 9.62
CA MET A 234 -18.20 9.10 9.83
C MET A 234 -19.47 9.83 10.30
N VAL A 235 -20.62 9.49 9.71
CA VAL A 235 -21.91 10.09 10.08
C VAL A 235 -22.30 9.73 11.51
N GLU A 236 -22.12 8.47 11.93
CA GLU A 236 -22.34 8.02 13.31
C GLU A 236 -21.45 8.76 14.32
N LEU A 237 -20.14 8.88 14.03
CA LEU A 237 -19.18 9.58 14.89
C LEU A 237 -19.53 11.07 15.02
N ALA A 238 -19.87 11.72 13.91
CA ALA A 238 -20.29 13.12 13.92
C ALA A 238 -21.64 13.35 14.63
N ASP A 239 -22.59 12.40 14.56
CA ASP A 239 -23.86 12.46 15.32
C ASP A 239 -23.61 12.25 16.84
N GLU A 240 -22.72 11.33 17.23
CA GLU A 240 -22.32 11.11 18.63
C GLU A 240 -21.60 12.33 19.23
N ALA A 241 -20.75 13.01 18.45
CA ALA A 241 -19.98 14.17 18.90
C ALA A 241 -20.77 15.49 18.92
N LEU A 242 -21.69 15.71 17.97
CA LEU A 242 -22.31 17.01 17.73
C LEU A 242 -23.84 17.05 17.82
N ASP A 243 -24.52 15.90 17.89
CA ASP A 243 -25.98 15.76 17.73
C ASP A 243 -26.46 16.46 16.45
N LEU A 244 -26.16 15.83 15.29
CA LEU A 244 -26.47 16.41 13.98
C LEU A 244 -27.97 16.61 13.80
N ARG A 245 -28.79 15.79 14.47
CA ARG A 245 -30.25 15.95 14.51
C ARG A 245 -30.65 17.26 15.15
N ALA A 246 -30.15 17.57 16.35
CA ALA A 246 -30.38 18.84 17.03
C ALA A 246 -29.79 20.05 16.25
N LEU A 247 -28.71 19.83 15.49
CA LEU A 247 -28.05 20.87 14.71
C LEU A 247 -28.81 21.27 13.42
N TYR A 248 -29.36 20.28 12.70
CA TYR A 248 -29.92 20.47 11.35
C TYR A 248 -31.46 20.42 11.26
N SER A 249 -32.16 19.96 12.30
CA SER A 249 -33.64 19.93 12.33
C SER A 249 -34.35 21.24 12.72
N PRO A 250 -33.80 22.16 13.54
CA PRO A 250 -34.54 23.34 14.00
C PRO A 250 -35.16 24.23 12.89
N PRO A 251 -34.56 24.40 11.69
CA PRO A 251 -35.17 25.20 10.62
C PRO A 251 -36.27 24.51 9.83
N HIS A 252 -36.60 23.24 10.11
CA HIS A 252 -37.47 22.41 9.27
C HIS A 252 -38.89 22.96 9.07
N ASP A 253 -39.45 23.67 10.07
CA ASP A 253 -40.77 24.32 9.96
C ASP A 253 -40.80 25.44 8.91
N VAL A 254 -39.64 26.00 8.53
CA VAL A 254 -39.51 27.10 7.57
C VAL A 254 -38.88 26.63 6.25
N ASP A 255 -37.91 25.71 6.31
CA ASP A 255 -37.17 25.19 5.15
C ASP A 255 -37.15 23.65 5.12
N PRO A 256 -38.27 22.99 4.77
CA PRO A 256 -38.38 21.53 4.71
C PRO A 256 -37.62 20.90 3.53
N VAL A 257 -37.00 21.70 2.65
CA VAL A 257 -36.22 21.17 1.51
C VAL A 257 -34.74 21.07 1.86
N PHE A 258 -34.21 21.99 2.68
CA PHE A 258 -32.79 22.02 3.05
C PHE A 258 -32.50 21.65 4.52
N ALA A 259 -33.48 21.67 5.42
CA ALA A 259 -33.33 21.15 6.79
C ALA A 259 -33.47 19.62 6.85
N LEU A 260 -33.09 19.04 7.99
CA LEU A 260 -33.32 17.63 8.31
C LEU A 260 -34.71 17.46 8.94
N ALA A 261 -35.38 16.33 8.69
CA ALA A 261 -36.63 16.00 9.37
C ALA A 261 -36.38 15.73 10.87
N PRO A 262 -37.22 16.23 11.80
CA PRO A 262 -36.99 16.07 13.24
C PRO A 262 -37.10 14.61 13.73
N ASP A 263 -37.75 13.74 12.95
CA ASP A 263 -37.92 12.31 13.17
C ASP A 263 -37.05 11.43 12.23
N ALA A 264 -36.07 12.02 11.55
CA ALA A 264 -35.17 11.34 10.62
C ALA A 264 -34.51 10.07 11.19
N SER A 265 -34.40 9.02 10.38
CA SER A 265 -33.64 7.81 10.73
C SER A 265 -32.12 8.03 10.60
N LEU A 266 -31.30 7.00 10.85
CA LEU A 266 -29.86 7.09 10.59
C LEU A 266 -29.59 7.10 9.07
N GLU A 267 -30.38 6.36 8.31
CA GLU A 267 -30.35 6.32 6.86
C GLU A 267 -30.68 7.69 6.25
N ASP A 268 -31.72 8.38 6.75
CA ASP A 268 -32.04 9.75 6.36
C ASP A 268 -30.88 10.73 6.67
N LEU A 269 -30.17 10.52 7.78
CA LEU A 269 -29.02 11.33 8.17
C LEU A 269 -27.81 11.11 7.23
N ILE A 270 -27.59 9.88 6.76
CA ILE A 270 -26.55 9.53 5.77
C ILE A 270 -26.88 10.15 4.40
N ASP A 271 -28.13 10.04 3.95
CA ASP A 271 -28.59 10.69 2.71
C ASP A 271 -28.50 12.23 2.81
N TYR A 272 -28.76 12.78 4.00
CA TYR A 272 -28.58 14.22 4.27
C TYR A 272 -27.10 14.63 4.29
N TRP A 273 -26.21 13.80 4.84
CA TRP A 273 -24.77 14.05 4.90
C TRP A 273 -24.18 14.34 3.51
N GLY A 274 -24.53 13.54 2.51
CA GLY A 274 -24.11 13.76 1.11
C GLY A 274 -24.64 15.06 0.47
N ARG A 275 -25.63 15.73 1.10
CA ARG A 275 -26.17 17.04 0.66
C ARG A 275 -25.50 18.23 1.37
N ILE A 276 -24.95 18.03 2.57
CA ILE A 276 -24.26 19.07 3.36
C ILE A 276 -22.74 19.03 3.24
N VAL A 277 -22.15 17.84 3.11
CA VAL A 277 -20.71 17.62 2.96
C VAL A 277 -20.40 17.34 1.49
N THR A 278 -19.48 18.12 0.91
CA THR A 278 -19.02 17.97 -0.47
C THR A 278 -17.51 17.78 -0.44
N ILE A 279 -17.03 16.67 -1.01
CA ILE A 279 -15.61 16.28 -0.98
C ILE A 279 -15.08 16.27 -2.41
N VAL A 280 -13.94 16.93 -2.62
CA VAL A 280 -13.21 16.93 -3.89
C VAL A 280 -11.82 16.35 -3.64
N TYR A 281 -11.58 15.18 -4.21
CA TYR A 281 -10.29 14.48 -4.17
C TYR A 281 -9.54 14.69 -5.48
N GLU A 282 -8.27 15.11 -5.39
CA GLU A 282 -7.37 15.26 -6.53
C GLU A 282 -6.29 14.16 -6.50
N ALA A 283 -6.46 13.14 -7.34
CA ALA A 283 -5.64 11.92 -7.32
C ALA A 283 -4.15 12.14 -7.65
N ASP A 284 -3.81 13.23 -8.35
CA ASP A 284 -2.42 13.58 -8.71
C ASP A 284 -1.65 14.21 -7.53
N SER A 285 -2.34 14.93 -6.64
CA SER A 285 -1.74 15.65 -5.51
C SER A 285 -1.98 14.97 -4.16
N GLY A 286 -2.94 14.03 -4.10
CA GLY A 286 -3.41 13.43 -2.84
C GLY A 286 -4.22 14.39 -1.97
N LEU A 287 -4.60 15.56 -2.51
CA LEU A 287 -5.32 16.60 -1.78
C LEU A 287 -6.81 16.27 -1.68
N ILE A 288 -7.33 16.34 -0.45
CA ILE A 288 -8.75 16.22 -0.14
C ILE A 288 -9.23 17.60 0.32
N ASN A 289 -10.17 18.17 -0.44
CA ASN A 289 -10.89 19.39 -0.06
C ASN A 289 -12.28 18.98 0.43
N VAL A 290 -12.66 19.41 1.62
CA VAL A 290 -13.99 19.18 2.20
C VAL A 290 -14.68 20.52 2.41
N GLU A 291 -15.85 20.68 1.81
CA GLU A 291 -16.77 21.80 2.02
C GLU A 291 -17.96 21.29 2.83
N VAL A 292 -18.21 21.90 4.00
CA VAL A 292 -19.34 21.57 4.87
C VAL A 292 -20.31 22.74 4.94
N LYS A 293 -21.60 22.46 4.75
CA LYS A 293 -22.69 23.45 4.71
C LYS A 293 -23.57 23.33 5.96
N ALA A 294 -23.85 24.45 6.62
CA ALA A 294 -24.79 24.51 7.75
C ALA A 294 -25.55 25.84 7.80
N PHE A 295 -26.57 25.92 8.66
CA PHE A 295 -27.39 27.13 8.84
C PHE A 295 -26.68 28.23 9.65
N SER A 296 -25.66 27.88 10.43
CA SER A 296 -24.74 28.81 11.09
C SER A 296 -23.31 28.64 10.55
N ALA A 297 -22.54 29.73 10.55
CA ALA A 297 -21.11 29.68 10.25
C ALA A 297 -20.33 28.88 11.30
N GLU A 298 -20.73 28.96 12.58
CA GLU A 298 -20.11 28.22 13.68
C GLU A 298 -20.37 26.72 13.54
N ASP A 299 -21.60 26.32 13.23
CA ASP A 299 -21.98 24.91 13.09
C ASP A 299 -21.29 24.27 11.88
N ALA A 300 -21.21 24.98 10.75
CA ALA A 300 -20.44 24.54 9.59
C ALA A 300 -18.95 24.35 9.94
N GLN A 301 -18.39 25.23 10.78
CA GLN A 301 -17.01 25.12 11.24
C GLN A 301 -16.83 23.94 12.20
N ARG A 302 -17.76 23.71 13.13
CA ARG A 302 -17.73 22.58 14.08
C ARG A 302 -17.76 21.23 13.37
N VAL A 303 -18.71 21.02 12.45
CA VAL A 303 -18.79 19.76 11.68
C VAL A 303 -17.53 19.56 10.82
N ALA A 304 -16.97 20.62 10.23
CA ALA A 304 -15.70 20.52 9.49
C ALA A 304 -14.47 20.27 10.38
N GLN A 305 -14.49 20.68 11.65
CA GLN A 305 -13.48 20.33 12.65
C GLN A 305 -13.60 18.86 13.07
N GLU A 306 -14.82 18.36 13.25
CA GLU A 306 -15.09 16.96 13.61
C GLU A 306 -14.62 16.00 12.52
N ILE A 307 -15.02 16.25 11.27
CA ILE A 307 -14.52 15.48 10.11
C ILE A 307 -13.00 15.45 10.09
N LEU A 308 -12.34 16.56 10.38
CA LEU A 308 -10.88 16.66 10.38
C LEU A 308 -10.24 15.88 11.54
N ALA A 309 -10.85 15.91 12.73
CA ALA A 309 -10.39 15.18 13.91
C ALA A 309 -10.48 13.67 13.70
N GLU A 310 -11.65 13.17 13.29
CA GLU A 310 -11.88 11.75 12.99
C GLU A 310 -11.03 11.28 11.81
N SER A 311 -10.85 12.12 10.78
CA SER A 311 -9.93 11.85 9.67
C SER A 311 -8.49 11.68 10.13
N ALA A 312 -8.02 12.52 11.07
CA ALA A 312 -6.67 12.42 11.61
C ALA A 312 -6.54 11.19 12.52
N GLN A 313 -7.57 10.87 13.31
CA GLN A 313 -7.58 9.70 14.18
C GLN A 313 -7.52 8.40 13.37
N LEU A 314 -8.30 8.26 12.29
CA LEU A 314 -8.25 7.08 11.42
C LEU A 314 -6.84 6.84 10.85
N ILE A 315 -6.18 7.89 10.36
CA ILE A 315 -4.82 7.78 9.80
C ILE A 315 -3.82 7.39 10.91
N ASN A 316 -3.92 7.97 12.09
CA ASN A 316 -3.06 7.63 13.23
C ASN A 316 -3.28 6.17 13.70
N ASP A 317 -4.53 5.71 13.75
CA ASP A 317 -4.90 4.36 14.16
C ASP A 317 -4.43 3.31 13.14
N LEU A 318 -4.65 3.54 11.84
CA LEU A 318 -4.14 2.68 10.76
C LEU A 318 -2.61 2.59 10.77
N SER A 319 -1.93 3.68 11.14
CA SER A 319 -0.47 3.73 11.23
C SER A 319 0.03 2.94 12.42
N ARG A 320 -0.54 3.16 13.61
CA ARG A 320 -0.23 2.40 14.82
C ARG A 320 -0.46 0.90 14.61
N ILE A 321 -1.57 0.48 14.00
CA ILE A 321 -1.82 -0.93 13.67
C ILE A 321 -0.73 -1.47 12.73
N SER A 322 -0.41 -0.74 11.65
CA SER A 322 0.66 -1.12 10.70
C SER A 322 2.05 -1.20 11.34
N GLU A 323 2.31 -0.45 12.41
CA GLU A 323 3.58 -0.44 13.15
C GLU A 323 3.63 -1.58 14.17
N ASP A 324 2.56 -1.74 14.96
CA ASP A 324 2.40 -2.80 15.95
C ASP A 324 2.45 -4.19 15.29
N ASP A 325 1.77 -4.38 14.15
CA ASP A 325 1.78 -5.63 13.37
C ASP A 325 3.21 -5.97 12.87
N ALA A 326 3.95 -4.99 12.34
CA ALA A 326 5.32 -5.21 11.85
C ALA A 326 6.32 -5.51 12.98
N ILE A 327 6.15 -4.87 14.15
CA ILE A 327 6.94 -5.18 15.35
C ILE A 327 6.57 -6.57 15.89
N ALA A 328 5.29 -6.95 15.87
CA ALA A 328 4.82 -8.26 16.31
C ALA A 328 5.32 -9.40 15.40
N GLU A 329 5.23 -9.25 14.09
CA GLU A 329 5.72 -10.21 13.09
C GLU A 329 7.24 -10.41 13.23
N SER A 330 8.02 -9.32 13.21
CA SER A 330 9.48 -9.40 13.37
C SER A 330 9.92 -9.97 14.71
N LYS A 331 9.14 -9.77 15.78
CA LYS A 331 9.37 -10.42 17.07
C LYS A 331 9.06 -11.92 17.00
N GLN A 332 7.97 -12.32 16.36
CA GLN A 332 7.63 -13.74 16.20
C GLN A 332 8.72 -14.48 15.42
N ASP A 333 9.29 -13.88 14.38
CA ASP A 333 10.43 -14.44 13.64
C ASP A 333 11.70 -14.54 14.51
N LEU A 334 11.96 -13.55 15.38
CA LEU A 334 13.06 -13.59 16.34
C LEU A 334 12.88 -14.71 17.37
N ASP A 335 11.69 -14.84 17.97
CA ASP A 335 11.36 -15.88 18.94
C ASP A 335 11.49 -17.29 18.31
N LEU A 336 11.07 -17.45 17.05
CA LEU A 336 11.24 -18.69 16.27
C LEU A 336 12.72 -18.99 15.95
N ALA A 337 13.52 -17.97 15.66
CA ALA A 337 14.95 -18.14 15.42
C ALA A 337 15.71 -18.48 16.71
N GLU A 338 15.34 -17.90 17.84
CA GLU A 338 15.89 -18.22 19.17
C GLU A 338 15.62 -19.68 19.54
N GLU A 339 14.37 -20.16 19.42
CA GLU A 339 14.03 -21.55 19.79
C GLU A 339 14.74 -22.57 18.87
N ARG A 340 14.94 -22.23 17.58
CA ARG A 340 15.77 -23.04 16.66
C ARG A 340 17.23 -23.08 17.10
N LEU A 341 17.83 -21.95 17.47
CA LEU A 341 19.21 -21.88 17.96
C LEU A 341 19.39 -22.64 19.28
N LYS A 342 18.43 -22.52 20.20
CA LYS A 342 18.36 -23.27 21.45
C LYS A 342 18.27 -24.78 21.18
N THR A 343 17.38 -25.21 20.30
CA THR A 343 17.23 -26.62 19.90
C THR A 343 18.52 -27.19 19.31
N ALA A 344 19.15 -26.48 18.36
CA ALA A 344 20.42 -26.91 17.76
C ALA A 344 21.57 -26.97 18.78
N ARG A 345 21.65 -26.02 19.71
CA ARG A 345 22.64 -26.04 20.80
C ARG A 345 22.42 -27.19 21.78
N ILE A 346 21.16 -27.52 22.11
CA ILE A 346 20.81 -28.68 22.95
C ILE A 346 21.18 -29.98 22.23
N ALA A 347 20.77 -30.18 20.98
CA ALA A 347 21.07 -31.38 20.22
C ALA A 347 22.58 -31.63 20.07
N LEU A 348 23.38 -30.58 19.86
CA LEU A 348 24.85 -30.68 19.83
C LEU A 348 25.46 -31.01 21.21
N ALA A 349 24.87 -30.51 22.30
CA ALA A 349 25.30 -30.81 23.66
C ALA A 349 24.94 -32.25 24.08
N GLU A 350 23.74 -32.72 23.75
CA GLU A 350 23.28 -34.10 23.95
C GLU A 350 24.14 -35.09 23.16
N PHE A 351 24.46 -34.78 21.90
CA PHE A 351 25.37 -35.58 21.08
C PHE A 351 26.76 -35.71 21.72
N ARG A 352 27.40 -34.60 22.12
CA ARG A 352 28.68 -34.63 22.85
C ARG A 352 28.60 -35.42 24.16
N GLY A 353 27.49 -35.30 24.90
CA GLY A 353 27.27 -36.01 26.16
C GLY A 353 27.14 -37.52 25.99
N SER A 354 26.32 -37.96 25.02
CA SER A 354 26.10 -39.37 24.69
C SER A 354 27.33 -40.05 24.06
N SER A 355 28.05 -39.33 23.20
CA SER A 355 29.25 -39.84 22.54
C SER A 355 30.51 -39.84 23.42
N GLN A 356 30.51 -39.11 24.54
CA GLN A 356 31.67 -38.93 25.43
C GLN A 356 32.92 -38.27 24.79
N PHE A 357 32.81 -37.74 23.56
CA PHE A 357 33.86 -36.97 22.90
C PHE A 357 33.42 -35.55 22.57
N VAL A 358 34.34 -34.60 22.77
CA VAL A 358 34.10 -33.15 22.59
C VAL A 358 34.14 -32.74 21.11
N ASP A 359 35.06 -33.36 20.36
CA ASP A 359 35.29 -33.16 18.92
C ASP A 359 35.68 -34.51 18.27
N PRO A 360 34.82 -35.10 17.41
CA PRO A 360 35.11 -36.37 16.74
C PRO A 360 36.38 -36.34 15.89
N ALA A 361 36.74 -35.19 15.31
CA ALA A 361 37.95 -35.07 14.49
C ALA A 361 39.22 -35.30 15.33
N THR A 362 39.22 -34.89 16.60
CA THR A 362 40.33 -35.17 17.54
C THR A 362 40.43 -36.64 17.93
N VAL A 363 39.29 -37.35 17.99
CA VAL A 363 39.26 -38.81 18.27
C VAL A 363 39.83 -39.59 17.09
N VAL A 364 39.37 -39.30 15.87
CA VAL A 364 39.89 -39.93 14.64
C VAL A 364 41.38 -39.64 14.48
N ALA A 365 41.83 -38.40 14.67
CA ALA A 365 43.26 -38.05 14.62
C ALA A 365 44.09 -38.80 15.68
N GLY A 366 43.53 -39.04 16.87
CA GLY A 366 44.16 -39.86 17.91
C GLY A 366 44.29 -41.33 17.50
N GLN A 367 43.25 -41.93 16.92
CA GLN A 367 43.27 -43.32 16.45
C GLN A 367 44.16 -43.53 15.23
N GLU A 368 44.20 -42.59 14.28
CA GLU A 368 45.18 -42.60 13.17
C GLU A 368 46.63 -42.59 13.71
N GLY A 369 46.90 -41.84 14.79
CA GLY A 369 48.18 -41.88 15.49
C GLY A 369 48.51 -43.26 16.09
N VAL A 370 47.52 -43.96 16.66
CA VAL A 370 47.67 -45.33 17.17
C VAL A 370 47.91 -46.33 16.03
N ILE A 371 47.17 -46.23 14.93
CA ILE A 371 47.33 -47.08 13.74
C ILE A 371 48.73 -46.86 13.15
N SER A 372 49.19 -45.62 13.00
CA SER A 372 50.54 -45.30 12.50
C SER A 372 51.65 -45.84 13.40
N ALA A 373 51.46 -45.82 14.73
CA ALA A 373 52.40 -46.42 15.68
C ALA A 373 52.43 -47.96 15.58
N LEU A 374 51.26 -48.61 15.38
CA LEU A 374 51.17 -50.05 15.14
C LEU A 374 51.79 -50.46 13.80
N GLU A 375 51.59 -49.68 12.74
CA GLU A 375 52.20 -49.90 11.42
C GLU A 375 53.72 -49.75 11.47
N SER A 376 54.24 -48.76 12.21
CA SER A 376 55.67 -48.60 12.46
C SER A 376 56.25 -49.83 13.16
N ARG A 377 55.57 -50.32 14.21
CA ARG A 377 55.97 -51.53 14.94
C ARG A 377 55.85 -52.81 14.10
N LEU A 378 54.86 -52.90 13.21
CA LEU A 378 54.73 -54.00 12.26
C LEU A 378 55.94 -54.05 11.30
N ALA A 379 56.39 -52.89 10.82
CA ALA A 379 57.57 -52.80 9.97
C ALA A 379 58.85 -53.24 10.71
N GLU A 380 59.03 -52.83 11.97
CA GLU A 380 60.16 -53.27 12.81
C GLU A 380 60.19 -54.79 13.00
N GLU A 381 59.06 -55.41 13.36
CA GLU A 381 58.97 -56.87 13.56
C GLU A 381 59.15 -57.64 12.24
N MET A 382 58.67 -57.11 11.11
CA MET A 382 58.92 -57.70 9.79
C MET A 382 60.41 -57.65 9.40
N ILE A 383 61.10 -56.53 9.65
CA ILE A 383 62.55 -56.42 9.43
C ILE A 383 63.32 -57.39 10.35
N ALA A 384 62.92 -57.51 11.62
CA ALA A 384 63.54 -58.44 12.56
C ALA A 384 63.35 -59.92 12.13
N ARG A 385 62.18 -60.26 11.61
CA ARG A 385 61.89 -61.58 11.02
C ARG A 385 62.77 -61.85 9.80
N ASP A 386 62.89 -60.91 8.87
CA ASP A 386 63.65 -61.13 7.64
C ASP A 386 65.17 -61.27 7.92
N ALA A 387 65.68 -60.58 8.95
CA ALA A 387 67.04 -60.80 9.46
C ALA A 387 67.25 -62.22 10.05
N LEU A 388 66.24 -62.81 10.70
CA LEU A 388 66.26 -64.20 11.17
C LEU A 388 66.23 -65.20 10.00
N VAL A 389 65.42 -64.93 8.96
CA VAL A 389 65.40 -65.75 7.72
C VAL A 389 66.77 -65.76 7.05
N GLY A 390 67.43 -64.60 6.95
CA GLY A 390 68.77 -64.49 6.35
C GLY A 390 69.89 -65.21 7.12
N THR A 391 69.64 -65.68 8.35
CA THR A 391 70.65 -66.30 9.22
C THR A 391 70.36 -67.75 9.63
N THR A 392 69.14 -68.26 9.46
CA THR A 392 68.77 -69.64 9.84
C THR A 392 68.74 -70.59 8.62
N THR A 393 69.27 -71.82 8.78
CA THR A 393 69.41 -72.80 7.68
C THR A 393 68.35 -73.91 7.72
N ARG A 394 67.39 -73.85 8.65
CA ARG A 394 66.30 -74.83 8.79
C ARG A 394 64.95 -74.13 8.70
N ALA A 395 64.02 -74.71 7.95
CA ALA A 395 62.69 -74.13 7.72
C ALA A 395 61.75 -74.16 8.94
N ASP A 396 62.17 -74.76 10.05
CA ASP A 396 61.32 -75.15 11.20
C ASP A 396 61.92 -74.60 12.51
N ASP A 397 62.26 -73.30 12.52
CA ASP A 397 62.87 -72.60 13.66
C ASP A 397 61.78 -71.95 14.55
N PRO A 398 61.66 -72.32 15.84
CA PRO A 398 60.68 -71.73 16.78
C PRO A 398 60.78 -70.21 16.93
N ARG A 399 61.92 -69.59 16.56
CA ARG A 399 62.07 -68.13 16.53
C ARG A 399 61.28 -67.49 15.39
N LEU A 400 61.22 -68.16 14.23
CA LEU A 400 60.41 -67.71 13.10
C LEU A 400 58.93 -67.77 13.45
N GLU A 401 58.45 -68.89 14.02
CA GLU A 401 57.06 -69.01 14.46
C GLU A 401 56.64 -67.97 15.51
N ARG A 402 57.58 -67.52 16.35
CA ARG A 402 57.32 -66.46 17.35
C ARG A 402 57.18 -65.10 16.65
N ALA A 403 58.07 -64.78 15.71
CA ALA A 403 57.99 -63.55 14.94
C ALA A 403 56.72 -63.50 14.07
N ASP A 404 56.39 -64.61 13.40
CA ASP A 404 55.16 -64.73 12.60
C ASP A 404 53.90 -64.57 13.47
N ARG A 405 53.86 -65.13 14.67
CA ARG A 405 52.76 -64.90 15.63
C ARG A 405 52.65 -63.44 16.10
N MET A 406 53.77 -62.77 16.33
CA MET A 406 53.78 -61.36 16.73
C MET A 406 53.28 -60.44 15.60
N ILE A 407 53.75 -60.70 14.37
CA ILE A 407 53.34 -60.00 13.16
C ILE A 407 51.84 -60.16 12.91
N GLN A 408 51.28 -61.37 13.04
CA GLN A 408 49.83 -61.57 12.92
C GLN A 408 49.06 -60.83 14.03
N ALA A 409 49.48 -60.92 15.29
CA ALA A 409 48.83 -60.19 16.38
C ALA A 409 48.81 -58.66 16.16
N ILE A 410 49.86 -58.08 15.57
CA ILE A 410 49.89 -56.65 15.20
C ILE A 410 48.96 -56.37 14.01
N ARG A 411 48.93 -57.21 12.97
CA ARG A 411 48.00 -57.05 11.83
C ARG A 411 46.54 -57.16 12.25
N ASP A 412 46.22 -58.16 13.07
CA ASP A 412 44.89 -58.37 13.61
C ASP A 412 44.46 -57.11 14.38
N ARG A 413 45.34 -56.57 15.24
CA ARG A 413 45.07 -55.33 15.98
C ARG A 413 44.90 -54.10 15.08
N ILE A 414 45.70 -53.95 14.02
CA ILE A 414 45.51 -52.87 13.03
C ILE A 414 44.16 -53.01 12.32
N SER A 415 43.73 -54.24 12.02
CA SER A 415 42.44 -54.50 11.38
C SER A 415 41.26 -54.21 12.30
N GLU A 416 41.36 -54.55 13.60
CA GLU A 416 40.38 -54.18 14.62
C GLU A 416 40.24 -52.66 14.74
N GLU A 417 41.36 -51.94 14.86
CA GLU A 417 41.33 -50.48 15.06
C GLU A 417 40.80 -49.74 13.83
N ARG A 418 41.18 -50.17 12.61
CA ARG A 418 40.62 -49.64 11.35
C ARG A 418 39.13 -49.96 11.19
N ALA A 419 38.68 -51.14 11.62
CA ALA A 419 37.25 -51.49 11.58
C ALA A 419 36.43 -50.63 12.56
N ASN A 420 36.94 -50.40 13.77
CA ASN A 420 36.33 -49.57 14.81
C ASN A 420 36.14 -48.11 14.36
N VAL A 421 37.14 -47.52 13.69
CA VAL A 421 37.02 -46.19 13.07
C VAL A 421 35.94 -46.17 11.97
N GLY A 422 35.88 -47.21 11.15
CA GLY A 422 34.92 -47.31 10.04
C GLY A 422 33.46 -47.53 10.46
N SER A 423 33.20 -48.30 11.52
CA SER A 423 31.83 -48.64 11.95
C SER A 423 31.20 -47.59 12.85
N ASP A 424 31.95 -47.09 13.83
CA ASP A 424 31.38 -46.34 14.96
C ASP A 424 31.73 -44.85 14.88
N GLN A 425 32.96 -44.50 14.46
CA GLN A 425 33.41 -43.11 14.40
C GLN A 425 32.94 -42.37 13.14
N ALA A 426 33.01 -43.00 11.96
CA ALA A 426 32.63 -42.33 10.71
C ALA A 426 31.18 -41.81 10.68
N PRO A 427 30.14 -42.55 11.17
CA PRO A 427 28.79 -42.01 11.28
C PRO A 427 28.68 -40.88 12.32
N ALA A 428 29.46 -40.94 13.40
CA ALA A 428 29.47 -39.93 14.45
C ALA A 428 30.08 -38.60 13.97
N VAL A 429 31.16 -38.64 13.18
CA VAL A 429 31.74 -37.46 12.52
C VAL A 429 30.68 -36.79 11.62
N GLY A 430 30.03 -37.55 10.73
CA GLY A 430 29.01 -37.00 9.83
C GLY A 430 27.82 -36.36 10.57
N ARG A 431 27.34 -37.00 11.65
CA ARG A 431 26.25 -36.44 12.47
C ARG A 431 26.67 -35.20 13.25
N TYR A 432 27.92 -35.13 13.69
CA TYR A 432 28.47 -33.94 14.35
C TYR A 432 28.61 -32.76 13.39
N GLU A 433 29.10 -33.00 12.17
CA GLU A 433 29.18 -31.97 11.13
C GLU A 433 27.78 -31.40 10.79
N GLU A 434 26.78 -32.26 10.64
CA GLU A 434 25.36 -31.87 10.47
C GLU A 434 24.89 -30.96 11.60
N LEU A 435 25.04 -31.38 12.87
CA LEU A 435 24.63 -30.60 14.05
C LEU A 435 25.40 -29.27 14.20
N LEU A 436 26.67 -29.23 13.78
CA LEU A 436 27.50 -28.03 13.80
C LEU A 436 27.02 -27.03 12.73
N VAL A 437 26.67 -27.51 11.54
CA VAL A 437 26.08 -26.73 10.46
C VAL A 437 24.69 -26.22 10.84
N ASP A 438 23.83 -27.04 11.45
CA ASP A 438 22.52 -26.62 11.96
C ASP A 438 22.65 -25.51 13.00
N ARG A 439 23.57 -25.65 13.96
CA ARG A 439 23.90 -24.61 14.95
C ARG A 439 24.38 -23.33 14.27
N GLN A 440 25.20 -23.43 13.22
CA GLN A 440 25.72 -22.29 12.48
C GLN A 440 24.62 -21.55 11.71
N PHE A 441 23.74 -22.28 11.01
CA PHE A 441 22.59 -21.69 10.31
C PHE A 441 21.60 -21.04 11.28
N ALA A 442 21.32 -21.68 12.42
CA ALA A 442 20.43 -21.11 13.43
C ALA A 442 21.01 -19.83 14.07
N GLU A 443 22.34 -19.75 14.25
CA GLU A 443 23.01 -18.56 14.79
C GLU A 443 23.01 -17.40 13.79
N GLN A 444 23.20 -17.69 12.50
CA GLN A 444 23.05 -16.71 11.43
C GLN A 444 21.59 -16.23 11.28
N ALA A 445 20.62 -17.15 11.34
CA ALA A 445 19.19 -16.82 11.29
C ALA A 445 18.76 -15.95 12.48
N TYR A 446 19.19 -16.28 13.70
CA TYR A 446 18.95 -15.46 14.89
C TYR A 446 19.52 -14.04 14.74
N THR A 447 20.77 -13.92 14.28
CA THR A 447 21.42 -12.62 14.07
C THR A 447 20.69 -11.78 13.01
N ALA A 448 20.21 -12.42 11.93
CA ALA A 448 19.43 -11.76 10.89
C ALA A 448 18.04 -11.33 11.39
N ALA A 449 17.34 -12.18 12.15
CA ALA A 449 16.03 -11.88 12.73
C ALA A 449 16.11 -10.76 13.78
N LEU A 450 17.16 -10.74 14.61
CA LEU A 450 17.42 -9.66 15.56
C LEU A 450 17.63 -8.32 14.83
N GLY A 451 18.46 -8.30 13.78
CA GLY A 451 18.66 -7.12 12.95
C GLY A 451 17.39 -6.66 12.23
N ALA A 452 16.51 -7.59 11.82
CA ALA A 452 15.21 -7.27 11.23
C ALA A 452 14.23 -6.69 12.26
N HIS A 453 14.22 -7.21 13.49
CA HIS A 453 13.40 -6.68 14.58
C HIS A 453 13.86 -5.29 15.04
N ASP A 454 15.17 -5.08 15.21
CA ASP A 454 15.75 -3.76 15.49
C ASP A 454 15.44 -2.76 14.36
N ALA A 455 15.47 -3.21 13.10
CA ALA A 455 15.07 -2.40 11.95
C ALA A 455 13.56 -2.07 11.95
N ALA A 456 12.69 -3.02 12.29
CA ALA A 456 11.24 -2.79 12.41
C ALA A 456 10.92 -1.75 13.50
N ILE A 457 11.56 -1.85 14.68
CA ILE A 457 11.44 -0.85 15.75
C ILE A 457 11.99 0.51 15.30
N ALA A 458 13.14 0.54 14.63
CA ALA A 458 13.73 1.78 14.13
C ALA A 458 12.87 2.44 13.06
N GLU A 459 12.19 1.66 12.22
CA GLU A 459 11.33 2.15 11.14
C GLU A 459 9.98 2.62 11.68
N ALA A 460 9.35 1.91 12.62
CA ALA A 460 8.16 2.38 13.33
C ALA A 460 8.41 3.73 14.05
N ARG A 461 9.60 3.91 14.63
CA ARG A 461 10.01 5.21 15.23
C ARG A 461 10.31 6.31 14.21
N ARG A 462 10.47 5.99 12.92
CA ARG A 462 10.77 6.94 11.83
C ARG A 462 9.55 7.29 11.00
N LYS A 463 8.69 6.32 10.69
CA LYS A 463 7.53 6.49 9.82
C LYS A 463 6.41 7.25 10.54
N SER A 464 6.54 8.57 10.60
CA SER A 464 5.40 9.41 10.90
C SER A 464 4.48 9.48 9.67
N ARG A 465 3.40 8.68 9.66
CA ARG A 465 2.25 8.95 8.80
C ARG A 465 1.35 9.91 9.54
N TYR A 466 1.03 11.06 8.93
CA TYR A 466 0.16 12.04 9.56
C TYR A 466 -0.69 12.78 8.54
N LEU A 467 -1.86 13.23 8.98
CA LEU A 467 -2.73 14.09 8.21
C LEU A 467 -2.19 15.53 8.25
N ALA A 468 -1.70 16.02 7.12
CA ALA A 468 -1.16 17.37 6.99
C ALA A 468 -2.30 18.35 6.63
N VAL A 469 -2.71 19.16 7.61
CA VAL A 469 -3.75 20.18 7.42
C VAL A 469 -3.18 21.38 6.66
N HIS A 470 -3.58 21.54 5.40
CA HIS A 470 -3.19 22.67 4.57
C HIS A 470 -4.04 23.92 4.86
N ILE A 471 -5.36 23.73 4.99
CA ILE A 471 -6.34 24.76 5.34
C ILE A 471 -7.16 24.25 6.52
N LYS A 472 -7.12 24.96 7.65
CA LYS A 472 -7.97 24.68 8.81
C LYS A 472 -9.41 25.11 8.53
N PRO A 473 -10.44 24.45 9.11
CA PRO A 473 -11.86 24.76 8.93
C PRO A 473 -12.16 26.26 9.03
N THR A 474 -12.63 26.87 7.94
CA THR A 474 -12.82 28.32 7.85
C THR A 474 -14.17 28.77 8.40
N LEU A 475 -14.19 29.84 9.21
CA LEU A 475 -15.43 30.51 9.57
C LEU A 475 -15.93 31.37 8.40
N ALA A 476 -17.16 31.15 7.95
CA ALA A 476 -17.73 31.86 6.81
C ALA A 476 -18.17 33.29 7.18
N ALA A 477 -17.72 34.28 6.42
CA ALA A 477 -18.09 35.69 6.62
C ALA A 477 -19.45 36.09 5.97
N SER A 478 -20.01 35.24 5.10
CA SER A 478 -21.25 35.51 4.37
C SER A 478 -21.98 34.22 4.00
N SER A 479 -23.31 34.26 3.99
CA SER A 479 -24.12 33.20 3.38
C SER A 479 -23.84 33.12 1.88
N VAL A 480 -23.40 31.95 1.40
CA VAL A 480 -23.17 31.66 -0.03
C VAL A 480 -24.29 30.79 -0.59
N TYR A 481 -25.04 30.10 0.28
CA TYR A 481 -26.06 29.13 -0.08
C TYR A 481 -27.43 29.50 0.50
N PRO A 482 -28.54 29.12 -0.16
CA PRO A 482 -28.60 28.61 -1.53
C PRO A 482 -28.23 29.69 -2.54
N GLN A 483 -27.66 29.30 -3.69
CA GLN A 483 -27.45 30.23 -4.80
C GLN A 483 -28.78 30.57 -5.49
N ARG A 484 -29.62 31.39 -4.84
CA ARG A 484 -31.04 31.65 -5.16
C ARG A 484 -31.26 31.96 -6.65
N ILE A 485 -30.42 32.81 -7.23
CA ILE A 485 -30.47 33.19 -8.66
C ILE A 485 -30.06 32.03 -9.56
N THR A 486 -28.91 31.39 -9.31
CA THR A 486 -28.38 30.30 -10.13
C THR A 486 -29.35 29.12 -10.16
N LEU A 487 -29.87 28.72 -8.99
CA LEU A 487 -30.78 27.58 -8.84
C LEU A 487 -32.14 27.87 -9.48
N GLY A 488 -32.69 29.08 -9.25
CA GLY A 488 -33.92 29.53 -9.93
C GLY A 488 -33.79 29.58 -11.46
N LEU A 489 -32.64 30.02 -11.98
CA LEU A 489 -32.36 30.03 -13.42
C LEU A 489 -32.24 28.60 -13.98
N ILE A 490 -31.49 27.71 -13.32
CA ILE A 490 -31.37 26.30 -13.73
C ILE A 490 -32.74 25.61 -13.75
N CYS A 491 -33.55 25.76 -12.70
CA CYS A 491 -34.92 25.22 -12.67
C CYS A 491 -35.78 25.78 -13.82
N THR A 492 -35.69 27.09 -14.08
CA THR A 492 -36.42 27.74 -15.19
C THR A 492 -35.97 27.22 -16.56
N ALA A 493 -34.67 27.03 -16.77
CA ALA A 493 -34.11 26.48 -17.99
C ALA A 493 -34.51 25.01 -18.21
N PHE A 494 -34.56 24.22 -17.14
CA PHE A 494 -35.03 22.83 -17.19
C PHE A 494 -36.54 22.74 -17.52
N LEU A 495 -37.37 23.57 -16.87
CA LEU A 495 -38.80 23.70 -17.19
C LEU A 495 -39.02 24.13 -18.65
N PHE A 496 -38.23 25.09 -19.14
CA PHE A 496 -38.24 25.54 -20.53
C PHE A 496 -37.90 24.40 -21.51
N ALA A 497 -36.84 23.64 -21.23
CA ALA A 497 -36.41 22.51 -22.05
C ALA A 497 -37.48 21.38 -22.06
N LEU A 498 -38.07 21.06 -20.91
CA LEU A 498 -39.14 20.09 -20.77
C LEU A 498 -40.39 20.50 -21.57
N TRP A 499 -40.82 21.77 -21.45
CA TRP A 499 -41.93 22.31 -22.24
C TRP A 499 -41.62 22.27 -23.75
N GLY A 500 -40.39 22.60 -24.15
CA GLY A 500 -39.95 22.50 -25.54
C GLY A 500 -40.02 21.07 -26.08
N LEU A 501 -39.57 20.08 -25.30
CA LEU A 501 -39.66 18.67 -25.64
C LEU A 501 -41.12 18.21 -25.77
N CYS A 502 -41.99 18.56 -24.82
CA CYS A 502 -43.42 18.26 -24.89
C CYS A 502 -44.07 18.89 -26.13
N MET A 503 -43.70 20.12 -26.50
CA MET A 503 -44.18 20.77 -27.72
C MET A 503 -43.72 20.06 -28.99
N LEU A 504 -42.45 19.61 -29.06
CA LEU A 504 -41.95 18.82 -30.18
C LEU A 504 -42.70 17.49 -30.31
N ILE A 505 -42.96 16.79 -29.21
CA ILE A 505 -43.72 15.54 -29.19
C ILE A 505 -45.16 15.77 -29.69
N ILE A 506 -45.86 16.77 -29.13
CA ILE A 506 -47.24 17.10 -29.53
C ILE A 506 -47.32 17.49 -31.01
N MET A 507 -46.34 18.27 -31.50
CA MET A 507 -46.27 18.65 -32.91
C MET A 507 -45.97 17.44 -33.80
N SER A 508 -45.04 16.55 -33.42
CA SER A 508 -44.70 15.34 -34.19
C SER A 508 -45.88 14.36 -34.29
N ILE A 509 -46.62 14.15 -33.19
CA ILE A 509 -47.83 13.32 -33.20
C ILE A 509 -48.92 13.92 -34.10
N ARG A 510 -49.03 15.25 -34.15
CA ARG A 510 -50.02 15.94 -35.00
C ARG A 510 -49.58 16.08 -36.46
N ASP A 511 -48.29 15.99 -36.77
CA ASP A 511 -47.77 15.98 -38.15
C ASP A 511 -47.88 14.59 -38.80
N ARG A 512 -47.99 13.54 -37.98
CA ARG A 512 -48.30 12.15 -38.40
C ARG A 512 -49.80 11.86 -38.55
N ARG A 513 -50.68 12.86 -38.44
CA ARG A 513 -52.15 12.76 -38.60
C ARG A 513 -52.66 13.73 -39.66
#